data_AF-A0A832QF42-F1
#
_entry.id   AF-A0A832QF42-F1
#
_cell.length_a   1.000
_cell.length_b   1.000
_cell.length_c   1.000
_cell.angle_alpha   90.00
_cell.angle_beta   90.00
_cell.angle_gamma   90.00
#
_symmetry.space_group_name_H-M   'P 1'
#
loop_
_entity.id
_entity.type
_entity.pdbx_description
1 polymer ?
#
loop_
_entity_poly.entity_id
_entity_poly.type
_entity_poly.pdbx_seq_one_letter_code
_entity_poly.pdbx_strand_id
1 'polypeptide(L)'
;MKKYKYVIMLVIVVLISVLVLFLLSNYKKKKLWEICNPKSTDCRYGSVCKQIGDSNQYRCVKYLRKGRRCGTDVAKICGKGLTCTDTNKIRERCGTFTTTRDKECLIEPIKMCK
;
A
#
# COMPACT_ATOMS: atom_id res chain seq x y z
N MET A 1 -24.73 45.07 22.48
CA MET A 1 -25.13 43.94 21.60
C MET A 1 -24.06 43.48 20.58
N LYS A 2 -23.22 44.35 20.00
CA LYS A 2 -22.20 43.94 19.00
C LYS A 2 -21.07 43.04 19.56
N LYS A 3 -20.58 43.29 20.78
CA LYS A 3 -19.50 42.50 21.41
C LYS A 3 -19.87 41.02 21.62
N TYR A 4 -21.11 40.73 22.01
CA TYR A 4 -21.61 39.36 22.21
C TYR A 4 -21.59 38.53 20.92
N LYS A 5 -21.93 39.14 19.77
CA LYS A 5 -21.86 38.47 18.46
C LYS A 5 -20.42 38.09 18.08
N TYR A 6 -19.43 38.95 18.38
CA TYR A 6 -18.02 38.64 18.15
C TYR A 6 -17.53 37.49 19.02
N VAL A 7 -17.90 37.47 20.30
CA VAL A 7 -17.52 36.39 21.22
C VAL A 7 -18.11 35.05 20.76
N ILE A 8 -19.38 35.01 20.36
CA ILE A 8 -20.00 33.79 19.82
C ILE A 8 -19.29 33.30 18.55
N MET A 9 -19.01 34.21 17.60
CA MET A 9 -18.32 33.83 16.37
C MET A 9 -16.94 33.24 16.65
N LEU A 10 -16.20 33.79 17.62
CA LEU A 10 -14.87 33.30 18.00
C LEU A 10 -14.96 31.91 18.64
N VAL A 11 -15.94 31.67 19.50
CA VAL A 11 -16.20 30.34 20.10
C VAL A 11 -16.56 29.31 19.02
N ILE A 12 -17.39 29.65 18.05
CA ILE A 12 -17.75 28.77 16.94
C ILE A 12 -16.51 28.41 16.11
N VAL A 13 -15.66 29.38 15.78
CA VAL A 13 -14.43 29.14 15.01
C VAL A 13 -13.47 28.22 15.77
N VAL A 14 -13.33 28.39 17.09
CA VAL A 14 -12.51 27.52 17.93
C VAL A 14 -13.10 26.11 17.98
N LEU A 15 -14.41 25.97 18.15
CA LEU A 15 -15.08 24.66 18.14
C LEU A 15 -14.90 23.94 16.80
N ILE A 16 -15.10 24.63 15.67
CA ILE A 16 -14.92 24.05 14.34
C ILE A 16 -13.46 23.61 14.13
N SER A 17 -12.49 24.44 14.50
CA SER A 17 -11.07 24.10 14.31
C SER A 17 -10.65 22.90 15.17
N VAL A 18 -11.14 22.79 16.41
CA VAL A 18 -10.95 21.58 17.24
C VAL A 18 -11.60 20.35 16.61
N LEU A 19 -12.82 20.49 16.06
CA LEU A 19 -13.54 19.39 15.41
C LEU A 19 -12.80 18.90 14.16
N VAL A 20 -12.28 19.80 13.34
CA VAL A 20 -11.46 19.47 12.16
C VAL A 20 -10.16 18.77 12.57
N LEU A 21 -9.46 19.27 13.59
CA LEU A 21 -8.25 18.62 14.12
C LEU A 21 -8.54 17.21 14.64
N PHE A 22 -9.67 17.04 15.34
CA PHE A 22 -10.10 15.73 15.84
C PHE A 22 -10.42 14.75 14.70
N LEU A 23 -11.08 15.21 13.64
CA LEU A 23 -11.36 14.40 12.45
C LEU A 23 -10.08 14.00 11.71
N LEU A 24 -9.13 14.93 11.56
CA LEU A 24 -7.83 14.65 10.92
C LEU A 24 -7.00 13.64 11.72
N SER A 25 -7.03 13.72 13.06
CA SER A 25 -6.28 12.82 13.93
C SER A 25 -6.78 11.37 13.88
N ASN A 26 -8.08 11.17 13.63
CA ASN A 26 -8.68 9.85 13.54
C ASN A 26 -8.52 9.17 12.18
N TYR A 27 -7.99 9.86 11.17
CA TYR A 27 -7.76 9.27 9.84
C TYR A 27 -6.54 8.33 9.85
N LYS A 28 -6.76 7.07 10.21
CA LYS A 28 -5.73 6.02 10.10
C LYS A 28 -5.55 5.60 8.65
N LYS A 29 -4.35 5.86 8.10
CA LYS A 29 -3.97 5.35 6.78
C LYS A 29 -3.77 3.82 6.83
N LYS A 30 -4.33 3.13 5.84
CA LYS A 30 -4.22 1.69 5.64
C LYS A 30 -2.78 1.28 5.32
N LYS A 31 -2.37 0.14 5.88
CA LYS A 31 -1.03 -0.44 5.68
C LYS A 31 -0.92 -1.15 4.35
N LEU A 32 0.31 -1.56 4.00
CA LEU A 32 0.55 -2.38 2.82
C LEU A 32 -0.26 -3.68 2.90
N TRP A 33 -0.80 -4.10 1.75
CA TRP A 33 -1.63 -5.29 1.56
C TRP A 33 -3.03 -5.27 2.21
N GLU A 34 -3.39 -4.22 2.95
CA GLU A 34 -4.76 -4.06 3.45
C GLU A 34 -5.73 -3.73 2.31
N ILE A 35 -6.98 -4.18 2.48
CA ILE A 35 -8.07 -3.92 1.53
C ILE A 35 -8.36 -2.42 1.51
N CYS A 36 -8.41 -1.83 0.33
CA CYS A 36 -8.68 -0.41 0.14
C CYS A 36 -9.84 -0.21 -0.82
N ASN A 37 -10.43 0.99 -0.80
CA ASN A 37 -11.42 1.39 -1.78
C ASN A 37 -10.69 2.20 -2.88
N PRO A 38 -10.81 1.84 -4.18
CA PRO A 38 -10.15 2.57 -5.26
C PRO A 38 -10.61 4.04 -5.38
N LYS A 39 -11.78 4.39 -4.83
CA LYS A 39 -12.30 5.77 -4.79
C LYS A 39 -11.75 6.60 -3.62
N SER A 40 -11.01 5.99 -2.70
CA SER A 40 -10.47 6.67 -1.52
C SER A 40 -8.94 6.71 -1.52
N THR A 41 -8.39 7.72 -0.83
CA THR A 41 -6.94 7.88 -0.64
C THR A 41 -6.46 7.25 0.67
N ASP A 42 -7.01 6.08 1.02
CA ASP A 42 -6.81 5.48 2.35
C ASP A 42 -5.44 4.85 2.53
N CYS A 43 -4.72 4.59 1.44
CA CYS A 43 -3.41 3.96 1.52
C CYS A 43 -2.35 4.92 2.09
N ARG A 44 -1.43 4.38 2.89
CA ARG A 44 -0.29 5.14 3.45
C ARG A 44 0.51 5.83 2.34
N TYR A 45 1.14 6.97 2.67
CA TYR A 45 1.93 7.75 1.72
C TYR A 45 2.93 6.89 0.94
N GLY A 46 2.97 7.05 -0.39
CA GLY A 46 3.80 6.26 -1.29
C GLY A 46 3.28 4.85 -1.60
N SER A 47 2.05 4.52 -1.18
CA SER A 47 1.31 3.33 -1.62
C SER A 47 0.03 3.74 -2.33
N VAL A 48 -0.47 2.85 -3.18
CA VAL A 48 -1.62 3.07 -4.04
C VAL A 48 -2.64 1.96 -3.87
N CYS A 49 -3.91 2.28 -4.02
CA CYS A 49 -4.96 1.27 -4.03
C CYS A 49 -5.05 0.65 -5.42
N LYS A 50 -4.78 -0.65 -5.54
CA LYS A 50 -4.74 -1.34 -6.84
C LYS A 50 -5.46 -2.69 -6.76
N GLN A 51 -6.18 -3.01 -7.82
CA GLN A 51 -6.76 -4.33 -8.02
C GLN A 51 -5.66 -5.39 -8.15
N ILE A 52 -5.82 -6.51 -7.44
CA ILE A 52 -4.85 -7.60 -7.44
C ILE A 52 -5.41 -8.79 -8.20
N GLY A 53 -4.69 -9.22 -9.24
CA GLY A 53 -5.11 -10.28 -10.15
C GLY A 53 -6.48 -9.98 -10.78
N ASP A 54 -7.23 -11.03 -11.06
CA ASP A 54 -8.58 -10.93 -11.64
C ASP A 54 -9.68 -10.82 -10.57
N SER A 55 -9.30 -10.73 -9.29
CA SER A 55 -10.27 -10.58 -8.21
C SER A 55 -10.85 -9.16 -8.17
N ASN A 56 -12.08 -9.00 -7.69
CA ASN A 56 -12.65 -7.69 -7.36
C ASN A 56 -12.08 -7.09 -6.06
N GLN A 57 -10.92 -7.56 -5.59
CA GLN A 57 -10.27 -7.04 -4.39
C GLN A 57 -9.19 -6.02 -4.74
N TYR A 58 -9.29 -4.87 -4.08
CA TYR A 58 -8.30 -3.79 -4.16
C TYR A 58 -7.48 -3.76 -2.88
N ARG A 59 -6.16 -3.65 -3.02
CA ARG A 59 -5.23 -3.62 -1.88
C ARG A 59 -4.23 -2.48 -2.01
N CYS A 60 -3.78 -1.98 -0.87
CA CYS A 60 -2.70 -0.98 -0.82
C CYS A 60 -1.37 -1.62 -1.19
N VAL A 61 -0.75 -1.18 -2.27
CA VAL A 61 0.51 -1.72 -2.78
C VAL A 61 1.53 -0.62 -3.03
N LYS A 62 2.81 -1.01 -3.07
CA LYS A 62 3.90 -0.10 -3.41
C LYS A 62 4.38 -0.36 -4.83
N TYR A 63 4.50 0.70 -5.62
CA TYR A 63 5.10 0.59 -6.94
C TYR A 63 6.62 0.46 -6.88
N LEU A 64 7.12 -0.48 -7.67
CA LEU A 64 8.51 -0.71 -7.94
C LEU A 64 8.93 0.05 -9.20
N ARG A 65 10.14 0.60 -9.17
CA ARG A 65 10.79 1.24 -10.33
C ARG A 65 11.40 0.17 -11.25
N LYS A 66 11.70 0.56 -12.49
CA LYS A 66 12.42 -0.28 -13.46
C LYS A 66 13.73 -0.81 -12.86
N GLY A 67 14.06 -2.07 -13.17
CA GLY A 67 15.24 -2.77 -12.66
C GLY A 67 15.14 -3.26 -11.21
N ARG A 68 14.03 -3.00 -10.49
CA ARG A 68 13.81 -3.57 -9.15
C ARG A 68 13.26 -5.00 -9.26
N ARG A 69 13.65 -5.86 -8.32
CA ARG A 69 13.14 -7.23 -8.21
C ARG A 69 11.66 -7.22 -7.85
N CYS A 70 10.89 -8.08 -8.50
CA CYS A 70 9.44 -8.25 -8.30
C CYS A 70 9.10 -9.73 -8.07
N GLY A 71 7.85 -10.03 -7.70
CA GLY A 71 7.39 -11.40 -7.45
C GLY A 71 7.84 -12.02 -6.11
N THR A 72 8.71 -11.34 -5.35
CA THR A 72 9.07 -11.75 -3.98
C THR A 72 8.06 -11.36 -2.92
N ASP A 73 7.42 -10.21 -3.12
CA ASP A 73 6.53 -9.58 -2.15
C ASP A 73 5.28 -9.15 -2.91
N VAL A 74 4.16 -9.79 -2.60
CA VAL A 74 2.87 -9.56 -3.27
C VAL A 74 2.38 -8.12 -3.12
N ALA A 75 2.81 -7.43 -2.07
CA ALA A 75 2.44 -6.05 -1.81
C ALA A 75 3.33 -5.03 -2.59
N LYS A 76 4.34 -5.51 -3.33
CA LYS A 76 5.22 -4.70 -4.18
C LYS A 76 5.05 -5.10 -5.64
N ILE A 77 4.42 -4.22 -6.41
CA ILE A 77 4.10 -4.46 -7.82
C ILE A 77 4.89 -3.51 -8.73
N CYS A 78 5.12 -3.89 -9.98
CA CYS A 78 5.78 -3.00 -10.94
C CYS A 78 4.93 -1.74 -11.18
N GLY A 79 5.61 -0.60 -11.33
CA GLY A 79 4.99 0.68 -11.64
C GLY A 79 4.17 0.65 -12.93
N LYS A 80 3.36 1.69 -13.15
CA LYS A 80 2.54 1.81 -14.37
C LYS A 80 3.43 1.68 -15.62
N GLY A 81 3.02 0.83 -16.56
CA GLY A 81 3.75 0.57 -17.80
C GLY A 81 4.95 -0.37 -17.68
N LEU A 82 5.23 -0.90 -16.49
CA LEU A 82 6.30 -1.88 -16.28
C LEU A 82 5.71 -3.27 -16.02
N THR A 83 6.39 -4.28 -16.54
CA THR A 83 5.97 -5.69 -16.37
C THR A 83 7.00 -6.46 -15.56
N CYS A 84 6.54 -7.37 -14.71
CA CYS A 84 7.42 -8.25 -13.95
C CYS A 84 7.87 -9.40 -14.85
N THR A 85 9.10 -9.34 -15.35
CA THR A 85 9.64 -10.29 -16.33
C THR A 85 10.80 -11.09 -15.75
N ASP A 86 10.96 -12.33 -16.22
CA ASP A 86 12.13 -13.15 -15.91
C ASP A 86 13.43 -12.54 -16.44
N THR A 87 14.53 -12.86 -15.77
CA THR A 87 15.88 -12.53 -16.19
C THR A 87 16.69 -13.81 -16.37
N ASN A 88 17.81 -13.71 -17.09
CA ASN A 88 18.73 -14.85 -17.28
C ASN A 88 19.48 -15.23 -15.99
N LYS A 89 19.26 -14.50 -14.89
CA LYS A 89 19.86 -14.82 -13.59
C LYS A 89 18.89 -15.71 -12.81
N ILE A 90 19.40 -16.78 -12.26
CA ILE A 90 18.67 -17.68 -11.36
C ILE A 90 18.92 -17.34 -9.90
N ARG A 91 17.99 -17.72 -9.03
CA ARG A 91 18.20 -17.79 -7.59
C ARG A 91 17.82 -19.17 -7.10
N GLU A 92 18.52 -19.60 -6.07
CA GLU A 92 18.20 -20.81 -5.33
C GLU A 92 17.46 -20.42 -4.05
N ARG A 93 16.30 -21.04 -3.82
CA ARG A 93 15.51 -20.88 -2.60
C ARG A 93 15.38 -22.25 -1.94
N CYS A 94 16.13 -22.45 -0.87
CA CYS A 94 16.06 -23.67 -0.08
C CYS A 94 15.05 -23.53 1.07
N GLY A 95 14.21 -24.54 1.24
CA GLY A 95 13.21 -24.62 2.29
C GLY A 95 12.61 -26.02 2.38
N THR A 96 11.76 -26.24 3.38
CA THR A 96 10.93 -27.44 3.48
C THR A 96 9.64 -27.16 2.73
N PHE A 97 9.54 -27.64 1.49
CA PHE A 97 8.36 -27.47 0.64
C PHE A 97 7.40 -28.66 0.73
N THR A 98 7.89 -29.82 1.17
CA THR A 98 7.15 -31.08 1.31
C THR A 98 7.00 -31.48 2.79
N THR A 99 6.09 -32.43 3.06
CA THR A 99 5.83 -32.97 4.41
C THR A 99 6.95 -33.88 4.90
N THR A 100 7.78 -34.37 3.99
CA THR A 100 9.09 -34.95 4.26
C THR A 100 10.00 -33.83 4.76
N ARG A 101 10.63 -33.97 5.94
CA ARG A 101 11.46 -32.91 6.57
C ARG A 101 12.77 -32.60 5.81
N ASP A 102 12.83 -32.95 4.52
CA ASP A 102 13.97 -32.77 3.66
C ASP A 102 14.02 -31.32 3.15
N LYS A 103 15.23 -30.77 3.12
CA LYS A 103 15.47 -29.44 2.56
C LYS A 103 15.48 -29.56 1.04
N GLU A 104 14.48 -28.99 0.40
CA GLU A 104 14.41 -28.87 -1.05
C GLU A 104 14.85 -27.47 -1.48
N CYS A 105 15.67 -27.41 -2.52
CA CYS A 105 16.13 -26.14 -3.10
C CYS A 105 15.47 -25.95 -4.46
N LEU A 106 14.64 -24.91 -4.57
CA LEU A 106 14.01 -24.52 -5.82
C LEU A 106 14.90 -23.51 -6.55
N ILE A 107 15.28 -23.84 -7.78
CA ILE A 107 15.98 -22.91 -8.67
C ILE A 107 14.94 -22.22 -9.55
N GLU A 108 14.83 -20.91 -9.42
CA GLU A 108 13.87 -20.11 -10.19
C GLU A 108 14.54 -18.84 -10.77
N PRO A 109 14.08 -18.36 -11.93
CA PRO A 109 14.60 -17.12 -12.50
C PRO A 109 14.29 -15.92 -11.58
N ILE A 110 15.23 -14.98 -11.50
CA ILE A 110 15.01 -13.70 -10.83
C ILE A 110 14.10 -12.86 -11.72
N LYS A 111 12.98 -12.41 -11.15
CA LYS A 111 12.04 -11.50 -11.82
C LYS A 111 12.36 -10.04 -11.53
N MET A 112 12.26 -9.18 -12.55
CA MET A 112 12.47 -7.73 -12.45
C MET A 112 11.43 -6.94 -13.22
N CYS A 113 11.15 -5.72 -12.75
CA CYS A 113 10.31 -4.77 -13.47
C CYS A 113 11.06 -4.21 -14.68
N LYS A 114 10.55 -4.43 -15.89
CA LYS A 114 11.10 -3.90 -17.15
C LYS A 114 10.12 -2.97 -17.84
#